data_AF-A0A380CU23-F1
#
_entry.id   AF-A0A380CU23-F1
#
_cell.length_a   1.000
_cell.length_b   1.000
_cell.length_c   1.000
_cell.angle_alpha   90.00
_cell.angle_beta   90.00
_cell.angle_gamma   90.00
#
_symmetry.space_group_name_H-M   'P 1'
#
loop_
_entity.id
_entity.type
_entity.pdbx_description
1 polymer ?
#
loop_
_entity_poly.entity_id
_entity_poly.type
_entity_poly.pdbx_seq_one_letter_code
_entity_poly.pdbx_strand_id
1 'polypeptide(L)' 'MLGLTFANKEDYDKIRENDTIDIIGLTTFAPNTPLTLVLHHEDGTQEEILANHTYNEQQIGWFKAGGALNIIRQNQAT' A
#
# COMPACT_ATOMS: atom_id res chain seq x y z
N MET A 1 -5.52 -0.63 -7.21
CA MET A 1 -4.32 -1.49 -7.22
C MET A 1 -3.17 -0.70 -6.60
N LEU A 2 -2.44 -1.28 -5.65
CA LEU A 2 -1.32 -0.66 -4.95
C LEU A 2 -0.07 -1.54 -5.14
N GLY A 3 0.93 -1.03 -5.86
CA GLY A 3 2.19 -1.71 -6.12
C GLY A 3 3.20 -1.40 -5.04
N LEU A 4 3.53 -2.40 -4.23
CA LEU A 4 4.44 -2.30 -3.10
C LEU A 4 5.60 -3.29 -3.26
N THR A 5 6.74 -2.96 -2.66
CA THR A 5 7.89 -3.85 -2.54
C THR A 5 8.32 -3.95 -1.09
N PHE A 6 8.76 -5.12 -0.64
CA PHE A 6 9.25 -5.26 0.74
C PHE A 6 10.51 -4.42 0.95
N ALA A 7 10.60 -3.74 2.10
CA ALA A 7 11.80 -3.00 2.48
C ALA A 7 12.96 -3.96 2.80
N ASN A 8 12.66 -5.10 3.42
CA ASN A 8 13.59 -6.22 3.54
C ASN A 8 13.05 -7.43 2.75
N LYS A 9 13.91 -8.05 1.94
CA LYS A 9 13.53 -9.24 1.15
C LYS A 9 13.14 -10.42 2.03
N GLU A 10 13.76 -10.57 3.20
CA GLU A 10 13.49 -11.66 4.15
C GLU A 10 12.10 -11.56 4.78
N ASP A 11 11.46 -10.37 4.72
CA ASP A 11 10.08 -10.22 5.20
C ASP A 11 9.07 -11.03 4.38
N TYR A 12 9.44 -11.46 3.18
CA TYR A 12 8.63 -12.39 2.40
C TYR A 12 8.41 -13.72 3.14
N ASP A 13 9.43 -14.22 3.84
CA ASP A 13 9.38 -15.52 4.53
C ASP A 13 8.51 -15.49 5.80
N LYS A 14 8.15 -14.28 6.27
CA LYS A 14 7.24 -14.09 7.41
C LYS A 14 5.78 -14.26 7.02
N ILE A 15 5.45 -14.07 5.74
CA ILE A 15 4.08 -14.13 5.24
C ILE A 15 3.67 -15.60 5.07
N ARG A 16 2.60 -16.00 5.73
CA ARG A 16 2.01 -17.34 5.67
C ARG A 16 0.75 -17.33 4.79
N GLU A 17 0.38 -18.49 4.25
CA GLU A 17 -0.71 -18.61 3.27
C GLU A 17 -2.08 -18.11 3.80
N ASN A 18 -2.35 -18.27 5.09
CA ASN A 18 -3.61 -17.89 5.73
C ASN A 18 -3.57 -16.50 6.37
N ASP A 19 -2.50 -15.74 6.19
CA ASP A 19 -2.37 -14.43 6.83
C ASP A 19 -3.35 -13.41 6.23
N THR A 20 -3.94 -12.59 7.09
CA THR A 20 -4.61 -11.36 6.66
C THR A 20 -3.66 -10.19 6.82
N ILE A 21 -3.69 -9.24 5.88
CA ILE A 21 -2.71 -8.15 5.83
C ILE A 21 -3.43 -6.81 5.90
N ASP A 22 -3.15 -6.03 6.93
CA ASP A 22 -3.56 -4.63 7.00
C ASP A 22 -2.46 -3.72 6.45
N ILE A 23 -2.87 -2.66 5.75
CA ILE A 23 -1.96 -1.64 5.23
C ILE A 23 -2.20 -0.33 5.98
N ILE A 24 -1.23 0.05 6.80
CA ILE A 24 -1.28 1.27 7.61
C ILE A 24 -0.49 2.39 6.92
N GLY A 25 -1.03 3.61 6.99
CA GLY A 25 -0.41 4.81 6.40
C GLY A 25 -1.03 5.30 5.08
N LEU A 26 -2.12 4.68 4.61
CA LEU A 26 -2.79 5.12 3.37
C LEU A 26 -3.41 6.52 3.46
N THR A 27 -3.78 6.97 4.66
CA THR A 27 -4.31 8.33 4.89
C THR A 27 -3.22 9.39 4.79
N THR A 28 -1.99 9.07 5.21
CA THR A 28 -0.80 9.92 5.16
C THR A 28 0.11 9.58 3.97
N PHE A 29 -0.43 8.91 2.95
CA PHE A 29 0.34 8.39 1.83
C PHE A 29 1.04 9.52 1.05
N ALA A 30 2.36 9.47 0.98
CA ALA A 30 3.23 10.49 0.40
C ALA A 30 4.43 9.85 -0.35
N PRO A 31 5.02 10.54 -1.34
CA PRO A 31 6.21 10.04 -2.04
C PRO A 31 7.35 9.71 -1.07
N ASN A 32 8.13 8.67 -1.39
CA ASN A 32 9.30 8.23 -0.60
C ASN A 32 8.98 7.89 0.86
N THR A 33 7.72 7.65 1.22
CA THR A 33 7.32 7.31 2.59
C THR A 33 6.84 5.86 2.62
N PRO A 34 7.58 4.94 3.28
CA PRO A 34 7.15 3.55 3.38
C PRO A 34 5.79 3.41 4.07
N LEU A 35 5.06 2.35 3.71
CA LEU A 35 3.85 1.93 4.39
C LEU A 35 4.18 0.78 5.34
N THR A 36 3.37 0.63 6.39
CA THR A 36 3.48 -0.50 7.30
C THR A 36 2.45 -1.56 6.90
N LEU A 37 2.90 -2.80 6.76
CA LEU A 37 2.03 -3.96 6.60
C LEU A 37 1.97 -4.69 7.94
N VAL A 38 0.78 -4.95 8.43
CA VAL A 38 0.54 -5.78 9.62
C VAL A 38 0.07 -7.13 9.14
N LEU A 39 0.87 -8.16 9.37
CA LEU A 39 0.55 -9.55 9.09
C LEU A 39 -0.17 -10.12 10.31
N HIS A 40 -1.41 -10.58 10.14
CA HIS A 40 -2.16 -11.27 11.17
C HIS A 40 -2.18 -12.76 10.85
N HIS A 41 -1.50 -13.53 11.69
CA HIS A 41 -1.39 -14.97 11.55
C HIS A 41 -2.61 -15.69 12.13
N GLU A 42 -2.90 -16.88 11.61
CA GLU A 42 -4.02 -17.72 12.06
C GLU A 42 -3.91 -18.13 13.55
N ASP A 43 -2.68 -18.22 14.07
CA ASP A 43 -2.40 -18.51 15.48
C ASP A 43 -2.65 -17.31 16.42
N GLY A 44 -3.04 -16.16 15.87
CA GLY A 44 -3.29 -14.91 16.59
C GLY A 44 -2.04 -14.07 16.86
N THR A 45 -0.86 -14.50 16.40
CA THR A 45 0.34 -13.66 16.43
C THR A 45 0.30 -12.64 15.30
N GLN A 46 1.02 -11.53 15.47
CA GLN A 46 1.11 -10.49 14.45
C GLN A 46 2.55 -10.03 14.26
N GLU A 47 2.90 -9.67 13.03
CA GLU A 47 4.19 -9.10 12.68
C GLU A 47 4.00 -7.83 11.84
N GLU A 48 4.87 -6.85 12.06
CA GLU A 48 4.88 -5.61 11.28
C GLU A 48 6.10 -5.59 10.36
N ILE A 49 5.86 -5.35 9.07
CA ILE A 49 6.90 -5.22 8.05
C ILE A 49 6.72 -3.91 7.28
N LEU A 50 7.83 -3.37 6.76
CA LEU A 50 7.81 -2.15 5.98
C LEU A 50 7.75 -2.46 4.48
N ALA A 51 6.92 -1.71 3.77
CA ALA A 51 6.77 -1.80 2.33
C ALA A 51 7.03 -0.46 1.66
N ASN A 52 7.94 -0.47 0.69
CA ASN A 52 8.31 0.65 -0.14
C ASN A 52 7.40 0.75 -1.37
N HIS A 53 7.43 1.92 -2.00
CA HIS A 53 6.76 2.18 -3.26
C HIS A 53 7.50 3.25 -4.07
N THR A 54 7.19 3.35 -5.36
CA THR A 54 7.76 4.36 -6.27
C THR A 54 6.74 5.40 -6.74
N TYR A 55 5.55 5.42 -6.11
CA TYR A 55 4.51 6.39 -6.43
C TYR A 55 4.96 7.84 -6.22
N ASN A 56 4.76 8.66 -7.25
CA ASN A 56 4.82 10.11 -7.16
C ASN A 56 3.47 10.72 -6.74
N GLU A 57 3.42 12.02 -6.47
CA GLU A 57 2.20 12.71 -6.02
C GLU A 57 1.00 12.52 -6.96
N GLN A 58 1.23 12.56 -8.28
CA GLN A 58 0.19 12.40 -9.28
C GLN A 58 -0.42 10.99 -9.23
N GLN A 59 0.41 9.96 -9.15
CA GLN A 59 -0.06 8.58 -9.07
C GLN A 59 -0.74 8.28 -7.72
N ILE A 60 -0.28 8.90 -6.62
CA ILE A 60 -0.98 8.87 -5.32
C ILE A 60 -2.38 9.50 -5.46
N GLY A 61 -2.50 10.62 -6.18
CA GLY A 61 -3.78 11.23 -6.50
C GLY A 61 -4.70 10.28 -7.27
N TRP A 62 -4.17 9.60 -8.29
CA TRP A 62 -4.91 8.57 -9.03
C TRP A 62 -5.40 7.43 -8.14
N PHE A 63 -4.55 6.98 -7.22
CA PHE A 63 -4.92 5.96 -6.24
C PHE A 63 -6.07 6.43 -5.33
N LYS A 64 -5.96 7.63 -4.76
CA LYS A 64 -7.00 8.22 -3.88
C LYS A 64 -8.33 8.43 -4.60
N ALA A 65 -8.31 8.74 -5.89
CA ALA A 65 -9.51 8.89 -6.70
C ALA A 65 -10.13 7.54 -7.15
N GLY A 66 -9.53 6.40 -6.78
CA GLY A 66 -9.98 5.08 -7.22
C GLY A 66 -9.62 4.75 -8.68
N GLY A 67 -8.73 5.52 -9.30
CA GLY A 67 -8.23 5.32 -10.66
C GLY A 67 -7.91 6.62 -11.40
N ALA A 68 -6.95 6.58 -12.32
CA ALA A 68 -6.56 7.73 -13.14
C ALA A 68 -7.71 8.29 -13.99
N LEU A 69 -8.61 7.41 -14.47
CA LEU A 69 -9.78 7.79 -15.27
C LEU A 69 -10.80 8.64 -14.49
N ASN A 70 -10.89 8.47 -13.17
CA ASN A 70 -11.81 9.25 -12.35
C ASN A 70 -11.37 10.72 -12.27
N ILE A 71 -10.06 10.98 -12.24
CA ILE A 71 -9.51 12.34 -12.28
C ILE A 71 -9.67 12.98 -13.66
N ILE A 72 -9.46 12.22 -14.74
CA ILE A 72 -9.68 12.73 -16.10
C ILE A 72 -11.16 13.11 -16.29
N ARG A 73 -12.09 12.27 -15.82
CA ARG A 73 -13.53 12.57 -15.84
C ARG A 73 -13.87 13.83 -15.03
N GLN A 74 -13.24 14.02 -13.88
CA GLN A 74 -13.45 15.19 -13.04
C GLN A 74 -12.93 16.48 -13.71
N ASN A 75 -11.77 16.41 -14.39
CA ASN A 75 -11.16 17.56 -15.08
C ASN A 75 -11.87 17.92 -16.40
N GLN A 76 -12.55 16.97 -17.06
CA GLN A 76 -13.30 17.21 -18.30
C GLN A 76 -14.75 17.66 -18.07
N ALA A 77 -15.25 17.58 -16.83
CA ALA A 77 -16.59 18.04 -16.47
C ALA A 77 -16.65 19.54 -16.09
N THR A 78 -15.53 20.25 -16.25
CA THR A 78 -15.37 21.71 -16.09
C THR A 78 -15.26 22.38 -17.45
#